data_AF-A0A940Q7N2-F1
#
_entry.id   AF-A0A940Q7N2-F1
#
_cell.length_a   1.000
_cell.length_b   1.000
_cell.length_c   1.000
_cell.angle_alpha   90.00
_cell.angle_beta   90.00
_cell.angle_gamma   90.00
#
_symmetry.space_group_name_H-M   'P 1'
#
loop_
_entity.id
_entity.type
_entity.pdbx_description
1 polymer ?
#
loop_
_entity_poly.entity_id
_entity_poly.type
_entity_poly.pdbx_seq_one_letter_code
_entity_poly.pdbx_strand_id
1 'polypeptide(L)'
;MSRKSRLRALKAKQLTAQKEYENYENELKEQAREGKRSRAAVKYEKKGKKELLRKEPLFVKALRFVMLLPYAVNGLFLGTITVIAILFLDLDMPNSKAYFILASDVLLTAGLILTFMKKYIPAFGFNAVGTGLFVSVGVSFVSRIQKHMETHHVDPENANMDVKYMLYFYPMLILGICSAVLLAYTIIKTVNRKKRERERFNNMPVKSIIDD
;
A
#
# COMPACT_ATOMS: atom_id res chain seq x y z
N MET A 1 6.63 -15.35 -33.81
CA MET A 1 6.54 -13.88 -33.95
C MET A 1 7.90 -13.24 -33.73
N SER A 2 8.41 -12.46 -34.71
CA SER A 2 9.72 -11.79 -34.63
C SER A 2 9.73 -10.66 -33.58
N ARG A 3 10.86 -10.46 -32.88
CA ARG A 3 11.08 -9.37 -31.90
C ARG A 3 10.70 -7.99 -32.46
N LYS A 4 10.89 -7.81 -33.78
CA LYS A 4 10.58 -6.57 -34.52
C LYS A 4 9.07 -6.32 -34.67
N SER A 5 8.25 -7.37 -34.79
CA SER A 5 6.78 -7.20 -34.89
C SER A 5 6.15 -6.84 -33.54
N ARG A 6 6.65 -7.42 -32.43
CA ARG A 6 6.25 -7.01 -31.07
C ARG A 6 6.58 -5.55 -30.76
N LEU A 7 7.78 -5.08 -31.15
CA LEU A 7 8.18 -3.69 -30.95
C LEU A 7 7.32 -2.70 -31.76
N ARG A 8 6.96 -3.05 -33.00
CA ARG A 8 6.05 -2.24 -33.82
C ARG A 8 4.63 -2.17 -33.23
N ALA A 9 4.11 -3.29 -32.71
CA ALA A 9 2.81 -3.32 -32.05
C ALA A 9 2.79 -2.51 -30.75
N LEU A 10 3.88 -2.53 -29.96
CA LEU A 10 4.03 -1.70 -28.76
C LEU A 10 4.13 -0.21 -29.10
N LYS A 11 4.88 0.15 -30.15
CA LYS A 11 4.98 1.54 -30.64
C LYS A 11 3.64 2.04 -31.15
N ALA A 12 2.91 1.24 -31.91
CA ALA A 12 1.57 1.58 -32.39
C ALA A 12 0.60 1.84 -31.23
N LYS A 13 0.60 0.97 -30.20
CA LYS A 13 -0.21 1.16 -28.98
C LYS A 13 0.17 2.42 -28.17
N GLN A 14 1.45 2.81 -28.17
CA GLN A 14 1.89 4.05 -27.54
C GLN A 14 1.42 5.28 -28.34
N LEU A 15 1.48 5.19 -29.67
CA LEU A 15 1.09 6.27 -30.58
C LEU A 15 -0.42 6.52 -30.55
N THR A 16 -1.24 5.48 -30.48
CA THR A 16 -2.70 5.61 -30.31
C THR A 16 -3.04 6.24 -28.97
N ALA A 17 -2.41 5.78 -27.87
CA ALA A 17 -2.62 6.35 -26.55
C ALA A 17 -2.18 7.83 -26.46
N GLN A 18 -1.18 8.23 -27.25
CA GLN A 18 -0.73 9.62 -27.32
C GLN A 18 -1.72 10.50 -28.11
N LYS A 19 -2.22 10.02 -29.26
CA LYS A 19 -3.25 10.73 -30.05
C LYS A 19 -4.57 10.88 -29.31
N GLU A 20 -5.00 9.85 -28.58
CA GLU A 20 -6.20 9.91 -27.73
C GLU A 20 -6.06 10.96 -26.61
N TYR A 21 -4.85 11.10 -26.07
CA TYR A 21 -4.56 12.11 -25.05
C TYR A 21 -4.58 13.54 -25.62
N GLU A 22 -4.03 13.74 -26.82
CA GLU A 22 -4.03 15.03 -27.51
C GLU A 22 -5.45 15.48 -27.91
N ASN A 23 -6.26 14.57 -28.48
CA ASN A 23 -7.65 14.86 -28.84
C ASN A 23 -8.48 15.26 -27.62
N TYR A 24 -8.36 14.51 -26.52
CA TYR A 24 -9.03 14.84 -25.27
C TYR A 24 -8.54 16.17 -24.66
N GLU A 25 -7.26 16.51 -24.84
CA GLU A 25 -6.73 17.78 -24.37
C GLU A 25 -7.31 18.97 -25.13
N ASN A 26 -7.58 18.80 -26.43
CA ASN A 26 -8.27 19.78 -27.26
C ASN A 26 -9.74 19.90 -26.88
N GLU A 27 -10.45 18.77 -26.67
CA GLU A 27 -11.85 18.76 -26.20
C GLU A 27 -12.01 19.47 -24.85
N LEU A 28 -11.10 19.25 -23.90
CA LEU A 28 -11.14 19.96 -22.60
C LEU A 28 -10.84 21.46 -22.73
N LYS A 29 -9.99 21.86 -23.68
CA LYS A 29 -9.73 23.27 -23.96
C LYS A 29 -10.94 23.93 -24.61
N GLU A 30 -11.63 23.23 -25.49
CA GLU A 30 -12.88 23.67 -26.12
C GLU A 30 -13.99 23.80 -25.08
N GLN A 31 -14.22 22.79 -24.23
CA GLN A 31 -15.22 22.85 -23.16
C GLN A 31 -14.95 23.95 -22.12
N ALA A 32 -13.67 24.28 -21.87
CA ALA A 32 -13.29 25.39 -21.00
C ALA A 32 -13.45 26.77 -21.68
N ARG A 33 -13.33 26.84 -23.02
CA ARG A 33 -13.61 28.04 -23.82
C ARG A 33 -15.11 28.29 -23.97
N GLU A 34 -15.90 27.21 -24.08
CA GLU A 34 -17.37 27.26 -24.15
C GLU A 34 -18.05 27.55 -22.80
N GLY A 35 -17.30 27.76 -21.72
CA GLY A 35 -17.85 28.12 -20.39
C GLY A 35 -18.63 27.00 -19.68
N LYS A 36 -18.72 25.80 -20.26
CA LYS A 36 -19.54 24.68 -19.77
C LYS A 36 -18.97 24.01 -18.50
N ARG A 37 -17.69 24.23 -18.15
CA ARG A 37 -17.05 23.65 -16.96
C ARG A 37 -16.12 24.66 -16.27
N SER A 38 -16.10 24.65 -14.94
CA SER A 38 -15.18 25.50 -14.17
C SER A 38 -13.72 25.11 -14.44
N ARG A 39 -12.83 26.12 -14.51
CA ARG A 39 -11.37 25.91 -14.73
C ARG A 39 -10.74 24.97 -13.69
N ALA A 40 -11.30 24.93 -12.47
CA ALA A 40 -10.88 24.02 -11.42
C ALA A 40 -11.24 22.56 -11.72
N ALA A 41 -12.47 22.28 -12.16
CA ALA A 41 -12.92 20.93 -12.51
C ALA A 41 -12.06 20.33 -13.64
N VAL A 42 -11.80 21.12 -14.68
CA VAL A 42 -10.91 20.74 -15.81
C VAL A 42 -9.49 20.42 -15.34
N LYS A 43 -8.96 21.17 -14.35
CA LYS A 43 -7.64 20.94 -13.78
C LYS A 43 -7.57 19.62 -12.99
N TYR A 44 -8.59 19.29 -12.20
CA TYR A 44 -8.65 18.03 -11.45
C TYR A 44 -8.84 16.82 -12.36
N GLU A 45 -9.64 16.96 -13.42
CA GLU A 45 -9.88 15.89 -14.41
C GLU A 45 -8.62 15.58 -15.24
N LYS A 46 -7.87 16.61 -15.66
CA LYS A 46 -6.53 16.45 -16.27
C LYS A 46 -5.57 15.73 -15.32
N LYS A 47 -5.56 16.08 -14.04
CA LYS A 47 -4.71 15.43 -13.03
C LYS A 47 -5.08 13.95 -12.85
N GLY A 48 -6.38 13.67 -12.72
CA GLY A 48 -6.92 12.32 -12.54
C GLY A 48 -6.60 11.40 -13.72
N LYS A 49 -6.86 11.83 -14.97
CA LYS A 49 -6.53 11.01 -16.15
C LYS A 49 -5.03 10.82 -16.37
N LYS A 50 -4.20 11.84 -16.09
CA LYS A 50 -2.73 11.72 -16.20
C LYS A 50 -2.16 10.74 -15.18
N GLU A 51 -2.80 10.61 -14.02
CA GLU A 51 -2.45 9.65 -12.98
C GLU A 51 -3.00 8.23 -13.27
N LEU A 52 -4.14 8.12 -13.95
CA LEU A 52 -4.72 6.88 -14.48
C LEU A 52 -3.89 6.30 -15.65
N LEU A 53 -3.43 7.15 -16.57
CA LEU A 53 -2.63 6.77 -17.74
C LEU A 53 -1.18 6.46 -17.40
N ARG A 54 -0.70 6.90 -16.23
CA ARG A 54 0.61 6.51 -15.71
C ARG A 54 0.52 5.03 -15.30
N LYS A 55 0.84 4.13 -16.23
CA LYS A 55 0.96 2.70 -15.97
C LYS A 55 1.83 2.52 -14.72
N GLU A 56 1.21 2.10 -13.63
CA GLU A 56 1.94 1.74 -12.42
C GLU A 56 2.93 0.64 -12.76
N PRO A 57 4.16 0.72 -12.25
CA PRO A 57 5.14 -0.33 -12.49
C PRO A 57 4.59 -1.64 -11.92
N LEU A 58 4.83 -2.74 -12.64
CA LEU A 58 4.29 -4.05 -12.30
C LEU A 58 4.65 -4.46 -10.87
N PHE A 59 5.84 -4.09 -10.39
CA PHE A 59 6.29 -4.38 -9.02
C PHE A 59 5.37 -3.76 -7.96
N VAL A 60 4.84 -2.54 -8.16
CA VAL A 60 3.93 -1.89 -7.18
C VAL A 60 2.62 -2.65 -7.10
N LYS A 61 2.10 -3.13 -8.23
CA LYS A 61 0.90 -3.96 -8.25
C LYS A 61 1.15 -5.30 -7.55
N ALA A 62 2.26 -5.95 -7.87
CA ALA A 62 2.66 -7.21 -7.23
C ALA A 62 2.77 -7.04 -5.70
N LEU A 63 3.40 -5.95 -5.23
CA LEU A 63 3.51 -5.68 -3.80
C LEU A 63 2.15 -5.56 -3.10
N ARG A 64 1.16 -4.92 -3.71
CA ARG A 64 -0.20 -4.86 -3.14
C ARG A 64 -0.83 -6.25 -2.99
N PHE A 65 -0.64 -7.11 -3.98
CA PHE A 65 -1.12 -8.50 -3.92
C PHE A 65 -0.37 -9.32 -2.88
N VAL A 66 0.94 -9.13 -2.77
CA VAL A 66 1.76 -9.78 -1.73
C VAL A 66 1.31 -9.33 -0.34
N MET A 67 0.87 -8.08 -0.14
CA MET A 67 0.34 -7.61 1.15
C MET A 67 -1.02 -8.24 1.51
N LEU A 68 -1.84 -8.60 0.52
CA LEU A 68 -3.16 -9.23 0.74
C LEU A 68 -3.05 -10.62 1.36
N LEU A 69 -2.08 -11.43 0.93
CA LEU A 69 -1.93 -12.82 1.39
C LEU A 69 -1.67 -12.94 2.91
N PRO A 70 -0.62 -12.30 3.49
CA PRO A 70 -0.38 -12.38 4.92
C PRO A 70 -1.51 -11.71 5.71
N TYR A 71 -2.13 -10.66 5.18
CA TYR A 71 -3.27 -10.01 5.83
C TYR A 71 -4.49 -10.92 5.91
N ALA A 72 -4.87 -11.59 4.82
CA ALA A 72 -6.06 -12.44 4.80
C ALA A 72 -5.90 -13.66 5.72
N VAL A 73 -4.73 -14.32 5.67
CA VAL A 73 -4.47 -15.57 6.41
C VAL A 73 -4.12 -15.30 7.87
N ASN A 74 -3.24 -14.33 8.15
CA ASN A 74 -2.72 -14.12 9.50
C ASN A 74 -3.41 -12.94 10.20
N GLY A 75 -3.69 -11.85 9.50
CA GLY A 75 -4.42 -10.72 10.07
C GLY A 75 -5.88 -11.10 10.35
N LEU A 76 -6.69 -11.22 9.29
CA LEU A 76 -8.13 -11.45 9.41
C LEU A 76 -8.47 -12.80 10.03
N PHE A 77 -7.99 -13.91 9.45
CA PHE A 77 -8.41 -15.24 9.92
C PHE A 77 -7.87 -15.55 11.31
N LEU A 78 -6.55 -15.48 11.51
CA LEU A 78 -5.93 -15.77 12.81
C LEU A 78 -6.28 -14.71 13.86
N GLY A 79 -6.34 -13.43 13.49
CA GLY A 79 -6.75 -12.35 14.39
C GLY A 79 -8.17 -12.54 14.89
N THR A 80 -9.12 -12.84 14.00
CA THR A 80 -10.52 -13.11 14.39
C THR A 80 -10.64 -14.32 15.31
N ILE A 81 -9.97 -15.42 14.99
CA ILE A 81 -9.95 -16.61 15.85
C ILE A 81 -9.38 -16.26 17.23
N THR A 82 -8.28 -15.52 17.28
CA THR A 82 -7.63 -15.14 18.55
C THR A 82 -8.54 -14.24 19.39
N VAL A 83 -9.28 -13.32 18.76
CA VAL A 83 -10.27 -12.47 19.46
C VAL A 83 -11.40 -13.30 20.02
N ILE A 84 -11.98 -14.21 19.23
CA ILE A 84 -13.04 -15.11 19.69
C ILE A 84 -12.53 -15.96 20.86
N ALA A 85 -11.32 -16.47 20.75
CA ALA A 85 -10.74 -17.36 21.73
C ALA A 85 -10.47 -16.65 23.07
N ILE A 86 -10.00 -15.40 23.05
CA ILE A 86 -9.83 -14.59 24.26
C ILE A 86 -11.17 -14.21 24.89
N LEU A 87 -12.16 -13.80 24.10
CA LEU A 87 -13.41 -13.23 24.63
C LEU A 87 -14.48 -14.27 25.00
N PHE A 88 -14.50 -15.43 24.32
CA PHE A 88 -15.59 -16.41 24.44
C PHE A 88 -15.13 -17.81 24.86
N LEU A 89 -13.83 -18.13 24.75
CA LEU A 89 -13.29 -19.44 25.12
C LEU A 89 -12.41 -19.39 26.38
N ASP A 90 -12.46 -18.29 27.15
CA ASP A 90 -11.76 -18.11 28.42
C ASP A 90 -10.26 -18.48 28.34
N LEU A 91 -9.62 -18.08 27.25
CA LEU A 91 -8.16 -18.09 27.19
C LEU A 91 -7.65 -17.19 28.31
N ASP A 92 -6.69 -17.70 29.09
CA ASP A 92 -6.05 -16.99 30.20
C ASP A 92 -5.22 -15.80 29.69
N MET A 93 -5.92 -14.77 29.22
CA MET A 93 -5.41 -13.58 28.58
C MET A 93 -6.32 -12.39 28.92
N PRO A 94 -5.75 -11.20 29.19
CA PRO A 94 -6.57 -10.02 29.44
C PRO A 94 -7.41 -9.64 28.22
N ASN A 95 -8.70 -9.34 28.42
CA ASN A 95 -9.61 -8.88 27.36
C ASN A 95 -9.06 -7.66 26.59
N SER A 96 -8.22 -6.84 27.21
CA SER A 96 -7.49 -5.75 26.56
C SER A 96 -6.71 -6.20 25.32
N LYS A 97 -6.15 -7.42 25.32
CA LYS A 97 -5.39 -7.98 24.19
C LYS A 97 -6.29 -8.30 22.99
N ALA A 98 -7.53 -8.75 23.23
CA ALA A 98 -8.51 -8.92 22.16
C ALA A 98 -8.88 -7.59 21.50
N TYR A 99 -9.10 -6.54 22.30
CA TYR A 99 -9.36 -5.19 21.77
C TYR A 99 -8.16 -4.63 20.98
N PHE A 100 -6.92 -4.93 21.40
CA PHE A 100 -5.73 -4.56 20.62
C PHE A 100 -5.65 -5.28 19.28
N ILE A 101 -6.01 -6.58 19.21
CA ILE A 101 -6.08 -7.30 17.93
C ILE A 101 -7.17 -6.70 17.04
N LEU A 102 -8.38 -6.47 17.55
CA LEU A 102 -9.46 -5.83 16.79
C LEU A 102 -9.05 -4.45 16.28
N ALA A 103 -8.46 -3.62 17.13
CA ALA A 103 -7.95 -2.31 16.73
C ALA A 103 -6.87 -2.43 15.65
N SER A 104 -5.96 -3.40 15.79
CA SER A 104 -4.93 -3.66 14.79
C SER A 104 -5.51 -4.06 13.44
N ASP A 105 -6.52 -4.94 13.43
CA ASP A 105 -7.18 -5.38 12.20
C ASP A 105 -7.87 -4.22 11.49
N VAL A 106 -8.61 -3.37 12.22
CA VAL A 106 -9.25 -2.17 11.67
C VAL A 106 -8.21 -1.22 11.05
N LEU A 107 -7.10 -0.98 11.74
CA LEU A 107 -6.02 -0.12 11.23
C LEU A 107 -5.38 -0.73 9.98
N LEU A 108 -5.13 -2.03 9.98
CA LEU A 108 -4.56 -2.75 8.84
C LEU A 108 -5.52 -2.75 7.64
N THR A 109 -6.83 -2.95 7.85
CA THR A 109 -7.83 -2.84 6.77
C THR A 109 -7.81 -1.43 6.17
N ALA A 110 -7.84 -0.40 7.02
CA ALA A 110 -7.81 0.98 6.58
C ALA A 110 -6.52 1.30 5.80
N GLY A 111 -5.37 0.86 6.30
CA GLY A 111 -4.08 0.99 5.63
C GLY A 111 -4.03 0.26 4.29
N LEU A 112 -4.64 -0.93 4.18
CA LEU A 112 -4.72 -1.71 2.95
C LEU A 112 -5.59 -0.98 1.91
N ILE A 113 -6.77 -0.50 2.30
CA ILE A 113 -7.67 0.30 1.45
C ILE A 113 -6.94 1.54 0.92
N LEU A 114 -6.26 2.28 1.79
CA LEU A 114 -5.47 3.46 1.41
C LEU A 114 -4.33 3.10 0.44
N THR A 115 -3.73 1.93 0.59
CA THR A 115 -2.70 1.41 -0.33
C THR A 115 -3.28 1.17 -1.73
N PHE A 116 -4.50 0.63 -1.83
CA PHE A 116 -5.21 0.48 -3.10
C PHE A 116 -5.64 1.83 -3.71
N MET A 117 -5.98 2.81 -2.87
CA MET A 117 -6.22 4.20 -3.27
C MET A 117 -4.94 4.96 -3.66
N LYS A 118 -3.78 4.30 -3.68
CA LYS A 118 -2.46 4.89 -4.00
C LYS A 118 -2.01 5.98 -3.01
N LYS A 119 -2.62 6.04 -1.81
CA LYS A 119 -2.27 6.98 -0.74
C LYS A 119 -1.24 6.35 0.21
N TYR A 120 -0.02 6.14 -0.28
CA TYR A 120 1.00 5.35 0.42
C TYR A 120 1.53 5.98 1.72
N ILE A 121 1.53 7.32 1.84
CA ILE A 121 2.00 8.01 3.05
C ILE A 121 1.08 7.70 4.24
N PRO A 122 -0.23 8.02 4.20
CA PRO A 122 -1.12 7.67 5.30
C PRO A 122 -1.27 6.15 5.44
N ALA A 123 -1.30 5.40 4.34
CA ALA A 123 -1.35 3.94 4.38
C ALA A 123 -0.21 3.33 5.20
N PHE A 124 1.01 3.84 5.06
CA PHE A 124 2.14 3.38 5.85
C PHE A 124 1.94 3.63 7.34
N GLY A 125 1.43 4.80 7.73
CA GLY A 125 1.14 5.09 9.14
C GLY A 125 0.16 4.07 9.74
N PHE A 126 -0.96 3.83 9.05
CA PHE A 126 -1.96 2.84 9.49
C PHE A 126 -1.39 1.42 9.54
N ASN A 127 -0.68 0.99 8.48
CA ASN A 127 -0.10 -0.35 8.42
C ASN A 127 1.00 -0.57 9.46
N ALA A 128 1.85 0.44 9.72
CA ALA A 128 2.93 0.33 10.70
C ALA A 128 2.38 0.23 12.12
N VAL A 129 1.41 1.07 12.49
CA VAL A 129 0.77 1.03 13.81
C VAL A 129 -0.02 -0.27 13.99
N GLY A 130 -0.81 -0.67 12.99
CA GLY A 130 -1.57 -1.92 13.02
C GLY A 130 -0.66 -3.16 13.13
N THR A 131 0.42 -3.21 12.33
CA THR A 131 1.39 -4.32 12.41
C THR A 131 2.07 -4.36 13.78
N GLY A 132 2.46 -3.20 14.34
CA GLY A 132 3.10 -3.11 15.65
C GLY A 132 2.19 -3.61 16.78
N LEU A 133 0.91 -3.23 16.77
CA LEU A 133 -0.08 -3.72 17.73
C LEU A 133 -0.28 -5.24 17.61
N PHE A 134 -0.46 -5.75 16.39
CA PHE A 134 -0.68 -7.18 16.15
C PHE A 134 0.51 -8.02 16.64
N VAL A 135 1.73 -7.61 16.29
CA VAL A 135 2.97 -8.29 16.72
C VAL A 135 3.16 -8.18 18.23
N SER A 136 2.85 -7.05 18.86
CA SER A 136 2.94 -6.90 20.31
C SER A 136 2.05 -7.89 21.07
N VAL A 137 0.84 -8.14 20.56
CA VAL A 137 -0.05 -9.16 21.12
C VAL A 137 0.52 -10.56 20.87
N GLY A 138 1.02 -10.84 19.66
CA GLY A 138 1.69 -12.11 19.34
C GLY A 138 2.88 -12.42 20.25
N VAL A 139 3.75 -11.44 20.52
CA VAL A 139 4.86 -11.58 21.48
C VAL A 139 4.33 -11.86 22.89
N SER A 140 3.28 -11.16 23.33
CA SER A 140 2.66 -11.41 24.63
C SER A 140 2.10 -12.83 24.75
N PHE A 141 1.57 -13.37 23.64
CA PHE A 141 1.03 -14.73 23.56
C PHE A 141 2.15 -15.77 23.64
N VAL A 142 3.21 -15.61 22.84
CA VAL A 142 4.37 -16.50 22.82
C VAL A 142 5.08 -16.52 24.17
N SER A 143 5.31 -15.36 24.80
CA SER A 143 5.95 -15.30 26.13
C SER A 143 5.14 -15.99 27.22
N ARG A 144 3.79 -15.99 27.13
CA ARG A 144 2.94 -16.74 28.06
C ARG A 144 3.08 -18.24 27.84
N ILE A 145 3.07 -18.69 26.58
CA ILE A 145 3.29 -20.10 26.23
C ILE A 145 4.64 -20.58 26.76
N GLN A 146 5.71 -19.84 26.48
CA GLN A 146 7.06 -20.17 26.96
C GLN A 146 7.09 -20.30 28.49
N LYS A 147 6.53 -19.33 29.22
CA LYS A 147 6.45 -19.39 30.69
C LYS A 147 5.66 -20.60 31.19
N HIS A 148 4.59 -20.99 30.49
CA HIS A 148 3.79 -22.15 30.86
C HIS A 148 4.54 -23.46 30.57
N MET A 149 5.28 -23.53 29.47
CA MET A 149 6.14 -24.67 29.12
C MET A 149 7.34 -24.84 30.06
N GLU A 150 7.89 -23.75 30.60
CA GLU A 150 8.98 -23.81 31.59
C GLU A 150 8.52 -24.29 32.96
N THR A 151 7.25 -24.08 33.30
CA THR A 151 6.69 -24.40 34.63
C THR A 151 5.98 -25.75 34.69
N HIS A 152 5.57 -26.32 33.56
CA HIS A 152 4.83 -27.58 33.49
C HIS A 152 5.58 -28.59 32.62
N HIS A 153 5.49 -29.89 32.94
CA HIS A 153 6.09 -30.92 32.11
C HIS A 153 5.35 -30.98 30.78
N VAL A 154 6.03 -30.62 29.68
CA VAL A 154 5.46 -30.62 28.33
C VAL A 154 5.97 -31.84 27.57
N ASP A 155 5.08 -32.55 26.89
CA ASP A 155 5.45 -33.66 26.01
C ASP A 155 6.44 -33.20 24.92
N PRO A 156 7.42 -34.03 24.54
CA PRO A 156 8.47 -33.67 23.59
C PRO A 156 7.95 -33.28 22.19
N GLU A 157 6.73 -33.68 21.83
CA GLU A 157 6.06 -33.26 20.59
C GLU A 157 5.68 -31.76 20.59
N ASN A 158 5.41 -31.19 21.78
CA ASN A 158 4.98 -29.81 21.97
C ASN A 158 6.12 -28.87 22.37
N ALA A 159 7.35 -29.37 22.47
CA ALA A 159 8.53 -28.60 22.89
C ALA A 159 8.84 -27.36 22.02
N ASN A 160 8.36 -27.32 20.77
CA ASN A 160 8.57 -26.22 19.82
C ASN A 160 7.30 -25.38 19.55
N MET A 161 6.31 -25.41 20.45
CA MET A 161 5.05 -24.68 20.25
C MET A 161 5.27 -23.16 20.13
N ASP A 162 6.21 -22.59 20.88
CA ASP A 162 6.54 -21.16 20.83
C ASP A 162 7.01 -20.70 19.43
N VAL A 163 7.89 -21.48 18.80
CA VAL A 163 8.37 -21.24 17.43
C VAL A 163 7.23 -21.37 16.42
N LYS A 164 6.34 -22.36 16.61
CA LYS A 164 5.17 -22.58 15.75
C LYS A 164 4.17 -21.41 15.85
N TYR A 165 3.94 -20.86 17.04
CA TYR A 165 3.09 -19.70 17.21
C TYR A 165 3.71 -18.41 16.67
N MET A 166 5.02 -18.22 16.82
CA MET A 166 5.74 -17.11 16.16
C MET A 166 5.51 -17.10 14.64
N LEU A 167 5.55 -18.28 14.00
CA LEU A 167 5.31 -18.43 12.57
C LEU A 167 3.92 -17.98 12.10
N TYR A 168 2.92 -17.92 12.99
CA TYR A 168 1.60 -17.39 12.67
C TYR A 168 1.52 -15.86 12.80
N PHE A 169 2.24 -15.24 13.74
CA PHE A 169 2.16 -13.78 13.96
C PHE A 169 3.16 -12.97 13.12
N TYR A 170 4.33 -13.55 12.79
CA TYR A 170 5.44 -12.85 12.14
C TYR A 170 5.25 -12.56 10.64
N PRO A 171 4.44 -13.30 9.87
CA PRO A 171 4.13 -12.94 8.48
C PRO A 171 3.52 -11.53 8.33
N MET A 172 2.94 -10.97 9.39
CA MET A 172 2.45 -9.58 9.39
C MET A 172 3.57 -8.54 9.25
N LEU A 173 4.81 -8.87 9.65
CA LEU A 173 5.97 -8.01 9.40
C LEU A 173 6.24 -7.84 7.90
N ILE A 174 5.93 -8.86 7.07
CA ILE A 174 6.06 -8.78 5.61
C ILE A 174 5.17 -7.67 5.06
N LEU A 175 3.96 -7.51 5.61
CA LEU A 175 3.05 -6.43 5.25
C LEU A 175 3.64 -5.06 5.60
N GLY A 176 4.18 -4.92 6.82
CA GLY A 176 4.87 -3.69 7.26
C GLY A 176 6.04 -3.33 6.34
N ILE A 177 6.89 -4.30 6.00
CA ILE A 177 8.05 -4.12 5.11
C ILE A 177 7.58 -3.71 3.70
N CYS A 178 6.58 -4.39 3.14
CA CYS A 178 6.03 -4.06 1.83
C CYS A 178 5.43 -2.64 1.83
N SER A 179 4.76 -2.24 2.90
CA SER A 179 4.26 -0.87 3.06
C SER A 179 5.39 0.15 3.11
N ALA A 180 6.52 -0.16 3.77
CA ALA A 180 7.70 0.70 3.81
C ALA A 180 8.35 0.86 2.43
N VAL A 181 8.45 -0.22 1.65
CA VAL A 181 8.96 -0.17 0.27
C VAL A 181 8.09 0.71 -0.63
N LEU A 182 6.76 0.63 -0.50
CA LEU A 182 5.83 1.51 -1.24
C LEU A 182 5.97 2.98 -0.83
N LEU A 183 6.20 3.25 0.46
CA LEU A 183 6.49 4.60 0.94
C LEU A 183 7.79 5.13 0.32
N ALA A 184 8.88 4.36 0.38
CA ALA A 184 10.17 4.73 -0.19
C ALA A 184 10.05 5.04 -1.69
N TYR A 185 9.35 4.19 -2.45
CA TYR A 185 9.05 4.45 -3.85
C TYR A 185 8.34 5.79 -4.07
N THR A 186 7.36 6.11 -3.23
CA THR A 186 6.58 7.35 -3.30
C THR A 186 7.43 8.57 -2.99
N ILE A 187 8.31 8.49 -1.99
CA ILE A 187 9.26 9.54 -1.65
C ILE A 187 10.20 9.80 -2.82
N ILE A 188 10.87 8.76 -3.33
CA ILE A 188 11.80 8.85 -4.47
C ILE A 188 11.11 9.48 -5.68
N LYS A 189 9.89 9.03 -6.02
CA LYS A 189 9.10 9.58 -7.13
C LYS A 189 8.77 11.05 -6.92
N THR A 190 8.47 11.45 -5.68
CA THR A 190 8.14 12.84 -5.34
C THR A 190 9.36 13.74 -5.42
N VAL A 191 10.51 13.28 -4.92
CA VAL A 191 11.80 13.99 -5.01
C VAL A 191 12.22 14.14 -6.47
N ASN A 192 12.18 13.07 -7.26
CA ASN A 192 12.52 13.12 -8.69
C ASN A 192 11.58 14.03 -9.49
N ARG A 193 10.30 14.10 -9.13
CA ARG A 193 9.36 15.04 -9.74
C ARG A 193 9.76 16.49 -9.43
N LYS A 194 10.00 16.80 -8.15
CA LYS A 194 10.45 18.14 -7.74
C LYS A 194 11.76 18.55 -8.41
N LYS A 195 12.72 17.62 -8.53
CA LYS A 195 13.99 17.85 -9.22
C LYS A 195 13.78 18.21 -10.69
N ARG A 196 12.97 17.44 -11.41
CA ARG A 196 12.62 17.71 -12.83
C ARG A 196 11.86 19.02 -13.02
N GLU A 197 11.01 19.40 -12.07
CA GLU A 197 10.31 20.68 -12.10
C GLU A 197 11.29 21.85 -11.93
N ARG A 198 12.27 21.73 -11.02
CA ARG A 198 13.37 22.71 -10.90
C ARG A 198 14.24 22.79 -12.14
N GLU A 199 14.62 21.66 -12.73
CA GLU A 199 15.39 21.62 -13.98
C GLU A 199 14.63 22.27 -15.14
N ARG A 200 13.31 22.06 -15.23
CA ARG A 200 12.46 22.74 -16.23
C ARG A 200 12.37 24.24 -16.01
N PHE A 201 12.24 24.69 -14.75
CA PHE A 201 12.20 26.10 -14.42
C PHE A 201 13.53 26.79 -14.76
N ASN A 202 14.66 26.16 -14.44
CA ASN A 202 15.99 26.70 -14.74
C ASN A 202 16.31 26.68 -16.24
N ASN A 203 15.74 25.75 -17.00
CA ASN A 203 15.93 25.62 -18.45
C ASN A 203 14.79 26.25 -19.27
N MET A 204 13.87 27.01 -18.64
CA MET A 204 12.88 27.77 -19.39
C MET A 204 13.59 28.87 -20.17
N PRO A 205 13.34 29.02 -21.49
CA PRO A 205 13.97 30.06 -22.28
C PRO A 205 13.61 31.43 -21.69
N VAL A 206 14.63 32.29 -21.52
CA VAL A 206 14.57 33.66 -20.97
C VAL A 206 13.83 34.64 -21.93
N LYS A 207 12.79 34.17 -22.62
CA LYS A 207 11.95 34.98 -23.52
C LYS A 207 10.68 35.50 -22.86
N SER A 208 10.50 35.34 -21.55
CA SER A 208 9.38 35.91 -20.81
C SER A 208 9.78 36.83 -19.65
N ILE A 209 11.05 37.26 -19.61
CA ILE A 209 11.55 38.26 -18.63
C ILE A 209 11.95 39.57 -19.35
N ILE A 210 12.01 39.56 -20.69
CA ILE A 210 12.43 40.71 -21.52
C ILE A 210 11.26 41.28 -22.34
N ASP A 211 10.10 40.60 -22.39
CA ASP A 211 8.92 41.03 -23.15
C ASP A 211 7.76 41.57 -22.27
N ASP A 212 8.02 41.90 -20.99
CA ASP A 212 7.13 42.70 -20.13
C ASP A 212 7.70 44.13 -19.96
#